data_AF-A0A0L0SAY2-F1
#
_entry.id   AF-A0A0L0SAY2-F1
#
_cell.length_a   1.000
_cell.length_b   1.000
_cell.length_c   1.000
_cell.angle_alpha   90.00
_cell.angle_beta   90.00
_cell.angle_gamma   90.00
#
_symmetry.space_group_name_H-M   'P 1'
#
loop_
_entity.id
_entity.type
_entity.pdbx_description
1 polymer ?
#
loop_
_entity_poly.entity_id
_entity_poly.type
_entity_poly.pdbx_seq_one_letter_code
_entity_poly.pdbx_strand_id
1 'polypeptide(L)'
;MSTAQSDVPPYPPALPAAQSAALRDQAVDWALAHGLAIRSATTPTSSVVHAPFALFPSPFPRSCFTRARDLAPAFNRLVHAVTKDDLFLRAIMDEIGDVDPFTHRLYQLYLAQRAATKDAVQPITLGVYRSDYLLHRDIDPRAKLPAGDFAIHQVELNTIASSFRCLSTRTAELH
;
A
#
# COMPACT_ATOMS: atom_id res chain seq x y z
N MET A 1 17.42 37.14 10.33
CA MET A 1 17.09 35.80 9.81
C MET A 1 15.60 35.77 9.52
N SER A 2 15.24 36.00 8.26
CA SER A 2 13.84 36.05 7.81
C SER A 2 13.30 34.63 7.77
N THR A 3 12.40 34.29 8.68
CA THR A 3 11.58 33.09 8.57
C THR A 3 10.66 33.29 7.38
N ALA A 4 10.93 32.60 6.27
CA ALA A 4 10.00 32.54 5.16
C ALA A 4 8.67 32.00 5.71
N GLN A 5 7.69 32.89 5.86
CA GLN A 5 6.30 32.51 6.11
C GLN A 5 5.91 31.63 4.92
N SER A 6 5.61 30.37 5.19
CA SER A 6 5.10 29.45 4.18
C SER A 6 3.77 30.01 3.69
N ASP A 7 3.71 30.46 2.43
CA ASP A 7 2.49 30.90 1.71
C ASP A 7 1.46 29.77 1.50
N VAL A 8 1.63 28.63 2.18
CA VAL A 8 0.70 27.50 2.12
C VAL A 8 -0.42 27.75 3.13
N PRO A 9 -1.68 27.85 2.69
CA PRO A 9 -2.82 27.99 3.59
C PRO A 9 -2.90 26.77 4.53
N PRO A 10 -3.45 26.95 5.75
CA PRO A 10 -3.58 25.85 6.69
C PRO A 10 -4.42 24.71 6.08
N TYR A 11 -3.93 23.49 6.27
CA TYR A 11 -4.55 22.27 5.72
C TYR A 11 -4.92 21.29 6.83
N PRO A 12 -6.10 20.63 6.76
CA PRO A 12 -7.15 20.81 5.76
C PRO A 12 -7.83 22.18 5.86
N PRO A 13 -8.56 22.62 4.82
CA PRO A 13 -9.28 23.89 4.84
C PRO A 13 -10.24 23.96 6.04
N ALA A 14 -10.20 25.07 6.78
CA ALA A 14 -11.15 25.30 7.88
C ALA A 14 -12.51 25.72 7.30
N LEU A 15 -13.51 24.86 7.46
CA LEU A 15 -14.89 25.11 7.01
C LEU A 15 -15.84 25.32 8.20
N PRO A 16 -16.82 26.23 8.10
CA PRO A 16 -17.93 26.31 9.04
C PRO A 16 -18.66 24.97 9.16
N ALA A 17 -19.20 24.65 10.34
CA ALA A 17 -19.82 23.36 10.62
C ALA A 17 -20.91 22.95 9.60
N ALA A 18 -21.72 23.91 9.15
CA ALA A 18 -22.75 23.67 8.14
C ALA A 18 -22.15 23.27 6.77
N GLN A 19 -21.04 23.89 6.37
CA GLN A 19 -20.35 23.56 5.12
C GLN A 19 -19.65 22.21 5.21
N SER A 20 -19.01 21.91 6.35
CA SER A 20 -18.40 20.60 6.61
C SER A 20 -19.42 19.46 6.55
N ALA A 21 -20.61 19.66 7.13
CA ALA A 21 -21.69 18.69 7.07
C ALA A 21 -22.20 18.48 5.64
N ALA A 22 -22.45 19.57 4.91
CA ALA A 22 -22.90 19.49 3.51
C ALA A 22 -21.87 18.79 2.62
N LEU A 23 -20.58 19.12 2.75
CA LEU A 23 -19.50 18.50 1.98
C LEU A 23 -19.37 17.00 2.31
N ARG A 24 -19.47 16.64 3.60
CA ARG A 24 -19.49 15.23 4.02
C ARG A 24 -20.63 14.48 3.35
N ASP A 25 -21.84 15.01 3.40
CA ASP A 25 -23.03 14.35 2.86
C ASP A 25 -22.92 14.18 1.34
N GLN A 26 -22.45 15.22 0.63
CA GLN A 26 -22.16 15.15 -0.81
C GLN A 26 -21.07 14.12 -1.15
N ALA A 27 -20.00 14.03 -0.34
CA ALA A 27 -18.94 13.05 -0.55
C ALA A 27 -19.43 11.61 -0.32
N VAL A 28 -20.32 11.39 0.65
CA VAL A 28 -20.96 10.10 0.90
C VAL A 28 -21.87 9.71 -0.27
N ASP A 29 -22.71 10.63 -0.75
CA ASP A 29 -23.58 10.40 -1.90
C ASP A 29 -22.76 10.06 -3.15
N TRP A 30 -21.66 10.81 -3.39
CA TRP A 30 -20.74 10.53 -4.49
C TRP A 30 -20.11 9.14 -4.33
N ALA A 31 -19.62 8.79 -3.14
CA ALA A 31 -18.98 7.50 -2.89
C ALA A 31 -19.90 6.32 -3.21
N LEU A 32 -21.16 6.40 -2.74
CA LEU A 32 -22.17 5.38 -3.01
C LEU A 32 -22.54 5.30 -4.50
N ALA A 33 -22.70 6.45 -5.17
CA ALA A 33 -23.05 6.51 -6.59
C ALA A 33 -21.94 5.98 -7.53
N HIS A 34 -20.67 6.06 -7.11
CA HIS A 34 -19.51 5.66 -7.92
C HIS A 34 -18.86 4.33 -7.51
N GLY A 35 -19.49 3.61 -6.57
CA GLY A 35 -19.03 2.29 -6.12
C GLY A 35 -17.80 2.33 -5.21
N LEU A 36 -17.51 3.46 -4.55
CA LEU A 36 -16.61 3.53 -3.40
C LEU A 36 -17.36 2.99 -2.17
N ALA A 37 -17.68 1.69 -2.20
CA ALA A 37 -18.55 1.03 -1.24
C ALA A 37 -17.98 -0.31 -0.79
N ILE A 38 -18.33 -0.71 0.42
CA ILE A 38 -18.00 -2.00 1.03
C ILE A 38 -19.26 -2.64 1.58
N ARG A 39 -19.23 -3.97 1.79
CA ARG A 39 -20.32 -4.67 2.46
C ARG A 39 -20.48 -4.15 3.89
N SER A 40 -21.73 -3.92 4.30
CA SER A 40 -22.04 -3.59 5.69
C SER A 40 -21.73 -4.77 6.62
N ALA A 41 -21.03 -4.51 7.72
CA ALA A 41 -20.74 -5.52 8.74
C ALA A 41 -21.94 -5.82 9.65
N THR A 42 -22.94 -4.93 9.69
CA THR A 42 -24.02 -4.95 10.69
C THR A 42 -25.41 -5.30 10.13
N THR A 43 -25.55 -5.35 8.80
CA THR A 43 -26.85 -5.58 8.13
C THR A 43 -26.78 -6.77 7.17
N PRO A 44 -27.92 -7.32 6.71
CA PRO A 44 -27.96 -8.53 5.88
C PRO A 44 -27.08 -8.47 4.63
N THR A 45 -26.85 -9.66 4.05
CA THR A 45 -25.86 -9.95 3.00
C THR A 45 -25.96 -9.13 1.70
N SER A 46 -26.98 -8.28 1.52
CA SER A 46 -27.19 -7.44 0.34
C SER A 46 -26.97 -5.94 0.56
N SER A 47 -26.66 -5.50 1.79
CA SER A 47 -26.46 -4.07 2.08
C SER A 47 -25.00 -3.62 1.93
N VAL A 48 -24.82 -2.44 1.35
CA VAL A 48 -23.52 -1.77 1.21
C VAL A 48 -23.51 -0.44 1.98
N VAL A 49 -22.32 -0.03 2.41
CA VAL A 49 -22.03 1.29 2.98
C VAL A 49 -20.85 1.88 2.21
N HIS A 50 -20.65 3.19 2.26
CA HIS A 50 -19.47 3.79 1.63
C HIS A 50 -18.19 3.23 2.27
N ALA A 51 -17.12 3.10 1.50
CA ALA A 51 -15.81 2.79 2.06
C ALA A 51 -15.36 3.97 2.96
N PRO A 52 -14.63 3.73 4.07
CA PRO A 52 -14.05 4.82 4.83
C PRO A 52 -13.07 5.64 3.96
N PHE A 53 -13.22 6.96 3.95
CA PHE A 53 -12.32 7.88 3.24
C PHE A 53 -12.07 9.14 4.07
N ALA A 54 -10.95 9.81 3.85
CA ALA A 54 -10.70 11.15 4.38
C ALA A 54 -11.49 12.17 3.54
N LEU A 55 -12.10 13.17 4.17
CA LEU A 55 -12.88 14.19 3.44
C LEU A 55 -12.02 15.04 2.50
N PHE A 56 -10.75 15.22 2.85
CA PHE A 56 -9.76 15.92 2.05
C PHE A 56 -8.55 15.02 1.81
N PRO A 57 -7.86 15.12 0.66
CA PRO A 57 -6.65 14.33 0.40
C PRO A 57 -5.53 14.67 1.38
N SER A 58 -4.68 13.72 1.76
CA SER A 58 -3.52 14.07 2.61
C SER A 58 -2.43 14.77 1.78
N PRO A 59 -1.90 15.94 2.20
CA PRO A 59 -0.77 16.56 1.52
C PRO A 59 0.44 15.63 1.60
N PHE A 60 1.12 15.44 0.47
CA PHE A 60 2.25 14.54 0.38
C PHE A 60 3.37 15.16 -0.48
N PRO A 61 4.65 15.12 -0.05
CA PRO A 61 5.75 15.70 -0.82
C PRO A 61 5.88 15.05 -2.20
N ARG A 62 5.85 15.88 -3.26
CA ARG A 62 5.92 15.41 -4.65
C ARG A 62 7.15 14.56 -4.95
N SER A 63 8.30 14.94 -4.40
CA SER A 63 9.56 14.21 -4.55
C SER A 63 9.45 12.80 -3.97
N CYS A 64 8.89 12.67 -2.76
CA CYS A 64 8.64 11.40 -2.09
C CYS A 64 7.66 10.52 -2.88
N PHE A 65 6.55 11.09 -3.38
CA PHE A 65 5.56 10.34 -4.17
C PHE A 65 6.18 9.77 -5.45
N THR A 66 6.90 10.63 -6.18
CA THR A 66 7.58 10.27 -7.42
C THR A 66 8.62 9.18 -7.15
N ARG A 67 9.40 9.31 -6.08
CA ARG A 67 10.40 8.32 -5.68
C ARG A 67 9.77 6.95 -5.37
N ALA A 68 8.67 6.92 -4.63
CA ALA A 68 7.97 5.66 -4.30
C ALA A 68 7.44 4.98 -5.57
N ARG A 69 6.82 5.75 -6.47
CA ARG A 69 6.32 5.25 -7.76
C ARG A 69 7.45 4.66 -8.61
N ASP A 70 8.58 5.37 -8.71
CA ASP A 70 9.69 4.99 -9.57
C ASP A 70 10.47 3.77 -9.02
N LEU A 71 10.37 3.49 -7.71
CA LEU A 71 10.93 2.29 -7.09
C LEU A 71 10.13 1.00 -7.38
N ALA A 72 8.83 1.11 -7.68
CA ALA A 72 7.95 -0.05 -7.81
C ALA A 72 8.47 -1.10 -8.83
N PRO A 73 8.92 -0.75 -10.05
CA PRO A 73 9.46 -1.75 -10.99
C PRO A 73 10.71 -2.47 -10.47
N ALA A 74 11.54 -1.80 -9.66
CA ALA A 74 12.74 -2.42 -9.10
C ALA A 74 12.36 -3.46 -8.04
N PHE A 75 11.44 -3.13 -7.12
CA PHE A 75 10.92 -4.10 -6.16
C PHE A 75 10.19 -5.26 -6.84
N ASN A 76 9.41 -4.99 -7.90
CA ASN A 76 8.75 -6.06 -8.65
C ASN A 76 9.74 -7.06 -9.24
N ARG A 77 10.85 -6.57 -9.83
CA ARG A 77 11.92 -7.44 -10.35
C ARG A 77 12.66 -8.17 -9.24
N LEU A 78 12.93 -7.50 -8.12
CA LEU A 78 13.60 -8.10 -6.96
C LEU A 78 12.77 -9.28 -6.42
N VAL A 79 11.48 -9.06 -6.13
CA VAL A 79 10.59 -10.12 -5.65
C VAL A 79 10.50 -11.24 -6.68
N HIS A 80 10.34 -10.91 -7.95
CA HIS A 80 10.30 -11.93 -9.00
C HIS A 80 11.57 -12.79 -9.01
N ALA A 81 12.75 -12.18 -8.95
CA ALA A 81 14.03 -12.89 -8.91
C ALA A 81 14.12 -13.80 -7.67
N VAL A 82 13.78 -13.29 -6.48
CA VAL A 82 13.77 -14.07 -5.23
C VAL A 82 12.85 -15.29 -5.33
N THR A 83 11.67 -15.16 -5.95
CA THR A 83 10.74 -16.30 -6.10
C THR A 83 11.26 -17.40 -7.05
N LYS A 84 12.23 -17.07 -7.91
CA LYS A 84 12.84 -18.03 -8.85
C LYS A 84 14.11 -18.66 -8.31
N ASP A 85 14.69 -18.11 -7.25
CA ASP A 85 15.91 -18.62 -6.62
C ASP A 85 15.58 -19.70 -5.58
N ASP A 86 15.57 -20.96 -6.03
CA ASP A 86 15.26 -22.10 -5.16
C ASP A 86 16.31 -22.32 -4.06
N LEU A 87 17.59 -22.05 -4.36
CA LEU A 87 18.66 -22.22 -3.39
C LEU A 87 18.56 -21.18 -2.28
N PHE A 88 18.32 -19.92 -2.63
CA PHE A 88 18.11 -18.85 -1.66
C PHE A 88 16.89 -19.13 -0.77
N LEU A 89 15.76 -19.51 -1.36
CA LEU A 89 14.54 -19.79 -0.59
C LEU A 89 14.73 -20.99 0.35
N ARG A 90 15.33 -22.08 -0.11
CA ARG A 90 15.60 -23.26 0.74
C ARG A 90 16.55 -22.94 1.89
N ALA A 91 17.63 -22.21 1.62
CA ALA A 91 18.61 -21.85 2.64
C ALA A 91 17.99 -21.11 3.84
N ILE A 92 16.93 -20.31 3.60
CA ILE A 92 16.19 -19.63 4.66
C ILE A 92 15.10 -20.53 5.24
N MET A 93 14.27 -21.13 4.39
CA MET A 93 13.08 -21.87 4.82
C MET A 93 13.42 -23.21 5.48
N ASP A 94 14.57 -23.80 5.24
CA ASP A 94 15.03 -24.98 5.99
C ASP A 94 15.36 -24.64 7.46
N GLU A 95 15.71 -23.39 7.76
CA GLU A 95 15.96 -22.93 9.14
C GLU A 95 14.66 -22.57 9.87
N ILE A 96 13.74 -21.88 9.18
CA ILE A 96 12.54 -21.31 9.81
C ILE A 96 11.23 -22.01 9.45
N GLY A 97 11.25 -22.99 8.54
CA GLY A 97 10.04 -23.62 8.00
C GLY A 97 9.21 -24.35 9.05
N ASP A 98 9.84 -24.83 10.12
CA ASP A 98 9.19 -25.64 11.15
C ASP A 98 8.76 -24.83 12.40
N VAL A 99 8.88 -23.50 12.36
CA VAL A 99 8.55 -22.64 13.51
C VAL A 99 7.04 -22.59 13.79
N ASP A 100 6.20 -22.76 12.76
CA ASP A 100 4.76 -22.80 12.92
C ASP A 100 4.08 -23.71 11.87
N PRO A 101 2.91 -24.30 12.19
CA PRO A 101 2.24 -25.25 11.30
C PRO A 101 1.80 -24.67 9.94
N PHE A 102 1.50 -23.37 9.89
CA PHE A 102 1.04 -22.73 8.68
C PHE A 102 2.19 -22.52 7.70
N THR A 103 3.29 -21.92 8.16
CA THR A 103 4.52 -21.74 7.38
C THR A 103 5.10 -23.08 6.93
N HIS A 104 5.13 -24.08 7.83
CA HIS A 104 5.55 -25.44 7.50
C HIS A 104 4.75 -25.99 6.33
N ARG A 105 3.41 -25.87 6.39
CA ARG A 105 2.55 -26.39 5.32
C ARG A 105 2.79 -25.68 3.99
N LEU A 106 2.98 -24.37 3.98
CA LEU A 106 3.32 -23.61 2.76
C LEU A 106 4.66 -24.06 2.19
N TYR A 107 5.66 -24.30 3.04
CA TYR A 107 6.97 -24.76 2.59
C TYR A 107 6.92 -26.18 2.01
N GLN A 108 6.15 -27.10 2.61
CA GLN A 108 5.94 -28.44 2.05
C GLN A 108 5.27 -28.39 0.66
N LEU A 109 4.31 -27.47 0.47
CA LEU A 109 3.70 -27.26 -0.86
C LEU A 109 4.71 -26.73 -1.88
N TYR A 110 5.57 -25.82 -1.46
CA TYR A 110 6.68 -25.32 -2.27
C TYR A 110 7.62 -26.45 -2.69
N LEU A 111 8.07 -27.29 -1.75
CA LEU A 111 8.97 -28.42 -2.03
C LEU A 111 8.34 -29.43 -3.00
N ALA A 112 7.06 -29.78 -2.78
CA ALA A 112 6.32 -30.67 -3.67
C ALA A 112 6.21 -30.10 -5.09
N GLN A 113 5.95 -28.79 -5.21
CA GLN A 113 5.92 -28.11 -6.52
C GLN A 113 7.29 -28.15 -7.21
N ARG A 114 8.39 -27.97 -6.48
CA ARG A 114 9.75 -28.00 -7.04
C ARG A 114 10.18 -29.40 -7.49
N ALA A 115 9.67 -30.44 -6.86
CA ALA A 115 9.92 -31.83 -7.23
C ALA A 115 9.07 -32.34 -8.41
N ALA A 116 8.02 -31.60 -8.80
CA ALA A 116 7.15 -31.98 -9.90
C ALA A 116 7.87 -31.94 -11.26
N THR A 117 7.40 -32.74 -12.22
CA THR A 117 7.91 -32.69 -13.59
C THR A 117 7.61 -31.35 -14.25
N LYS A 118 8.47 -30.90 -15.16
CA LYS A 118 8.31 -29.60 -15.84
C LYS A 118 6.96 -29.49 -16.57
N ASP A 119 6.46 -30.59 -17.12
CA ASP A 119 5.19 -30.64 -17.85
C ASP A 119 3.97 -30.50 -16.92
N ALA A 120 4.15 -30.72 -15.60
CA ALA A 120 3.10 -30.57 -14.60
C ALA A 120 3.06 -29.16 -13.97
N VAL A 121 3.94 -28.24 -14.38
CA VAL A 121 4.09 -26.91 -13.75
C VAL A 121 3.73 -25.80 -14.73
N GLN A 122 2.88 -24.87 -14.31
CA GLN A 122 2.57 -23.65 -15.06
C GLN A 122 3.78 -22.68 -15.03
N PRO A 123 4.39 -22.33 -16.18
CA PRO A 123 5.54 -21.43 -16.21
C PRO A 123 5.19 -19.95 -15.96
N ILE A 124 3.94 -19.55 -16.22
CA ILE A 124 3.50 -18.15 -16.14
C ILE A 124 3.06 -17.81 -14.72
N THR A 125 3.61 -16.72 -14.17
CA THR A 125 3.27 -16.19 -12.85
C THR A 125 2.91 -14.72 -12.95
N LEU A 126 1.80 -14.31 -12.32
CA LEU A 126 1.39 -12.91 -12.20
C LEU A 126 1.65 -12.42 -10.77
N GLY A 127 2.54 -11.44 -10.61
CA GLY A 127 2.77 -10.76 -9.34
C GLY A 127 1.97 -9.47 -9.24
N VAL A 128 1.17 -9.32 -8.18
CA VAL A 128 0.46 -8.08 -7.85
C VAL A 128 0.95 -7.58 -6.50
N TYR A 129 2.01 -6.77 -6.52
CA TYR A 129 2.73 -6.34 -5.34
C TYR A 129 2.29 -4.95 -4.89
N ARG A 130 2.35 -4.70 -3.57
CA ARG A 130 2.16 -3.38 -2.97
C ARG A 130 3.32 -3.09 -2.02
N SER A 131 4.03 -1.99 -2.26
CA SER A 131 5.07 -1.48 -1.39
C SER A 131 4.53 -0.32 -0.58
N ASP A 132 4.52 -0.45 0.73
CA ASP A 132 3.96 0.54 1.63
C ASP A 132 5.11 1.36 2.25
N TYR A 133 4.98 2.69 2.20
CA TYR A 133 6.00 3.65 2.61
C TYR A 133 5.43 4.64 3.63
N LEU A 134 6.25 5.00 4.61
CA LEU A 134 5.96 6.13 5.51
C LEU A 134 6.94 7.27 5.25
N LEU A 135 6.46 8.50 5.44
CA LEU A 135 7.30 9.68 5.44
C LEU A 135 8.15 9.68 6.71
N HIS A 136 9.45 9.77 6.52
CA HIS A 136 10.41 10.00 7.57
C HIS A 136 10.95 11.42 7.42
N ARG A 137 10.89 12.20 8.49
CA ARG A 137 11.60 13.48 8.53
C ARG A 137 12.85 13.25 9.33
N ASP A 138 13.99 13.30 8.66
CA ASP A 138 15.26 13.02 9.31
C ASP A 138 15.55 14.11 10.35
N ILE A 139 15.76 13.66 11.58
CA ILE A 139 16.26 14.49 12.68
C ILE A 139 17.76 14.21 12.88
N ASP A 140 18.32 13.23 12.15
CA ASP A 140 19.74 12.85 12.27
C ASP A 140 20.63 13.87 11.54
N PRO A 141 21.50 14.62 12.26
CA PRO A 141 22.44 15.54 11.64
C PRO A 141 23.52 14.86 10.78
N ARG A 142 23.58 13.52 10.74
CA ARG A 142 24.49 12.73 9.87
C ARG A 142 23.87 12.35 8.54
N ALA A 143 22.53 12.39 8.42
CA ALA A 143 21.86 12.17 7.17
C ALA A 143 22.11 13.38 6.25
N LYS A 144 22.68 13.13 5.07
CA LYS A 144 22.91 14.18 4.05
C LYS A 144 21.61 14.61 3.35
N LEU A 145 20.49 14.65 4.07
CA LEU A 145 19.28 15.28 3.59
C LEU A 145 19.38 16.77 3.93
N PRO A 146 18.99 17.67 3.01
CA PRO A 146 18.84 19.08 3.36
C PRO A 146 17.96 19.19 4.61
N ALA A 147 18.39 19.98 5.60
CA ALA A 147 17.66 20.13 6.84
C ALA A 147 16.21 20.57 6.54
N GLY A 148 15.23 19.75 6.91
CA GLY A 148 13.80 20.00 6.67
C GLY A 148 13.16 19.18 5.54
N ASP A 149 13.93 18.38 4.79
CA ASP A 149 13.37 17.50 3.75
C ASP A 149 12.77 16.20 4.32
N PHE A 150 11.78 15.67 3.59
CA PHE A 150 11.19 14.36 3.86
C PHE A 150 11.87 13.27 3.03
N ALA A 151 12.00 12.09 3.61
CA ALA A 151 12.35 10.84 2.95
C ALA A 151 11.20 9.84 3.02
N ILE A 152 11.26 8.80 2.18
CA ILE A 152 10.36 7.64 2.28
C ILE A 152 11.13 6.45 2.84
N HIS A 153 10.54 5.76 3.80
CA HIS A 153 11.04 4.48 4.30
C HIS A 153 10.01 3.41 4.00
N GLN A 154 10.45 2.32 3.39
CA GLN A 154 9.57 1.17 3.14
C GLN A 154 9.33 0.46 4.47
N VAL A 155 8.06 0.26 4.80
CA VAL A 155 7.65 -0.42 6.04
C VAL A 155 7.09 -1.80 5.75
N GLU A 156 6.56 -2.03 4.54
CA GLU A 156 6.00 -3.32 4.18
C GLU A 156 6.09 -3.57 2.65
N LEU A 157 6.22 -4.84 2.30
CA LEU A 157 6.13 -5.34 0.92
C LEU A 157 5.15 -6.51 0.87
N ASN A 158 3.94 -6.22 0.42
CA ASN A 158 2.86 -7.18 0.30
C ASN A 158 2.92 -7.87 -1.06
N THR A 159 3.03 -9.21 -1.06
CA THR A 159 3.11 -10.04 -2.28
C THR A 159 1.89 -10.94 -2.51
N ILE A 160 0.96 -10.96 -1.56
CA ILE A 160 -0.28 -11.73 -1.59
C ILE A 160 -1.46 -10.84 -1.21
N ALA A 161 -2.62 -11.04 -1.86
CA ALA A 161 -3.88 -10.38 -1.53
C ALA A 161 -3.80 -8.84 -1.37
N SER A 162 -2.95 -8.19 -2.18
CA SER A 162 -2.77 -6.73 -2.21
C SER A 162 -4.11 -6.01 -2.47
N SER A 163 -4.70 -5.47 -1.40
CA SER A 163 -6.05 -4.90 -1.40
C SER A 163 -6.10 -3.44 -1.83
N PHE A 164 -7.31 -2.91 -2.00
CA PHE A 164 -7.66 -1.49 -2.20
C PHE A 164 -7.28 -0.84 -3.53
N ARG A 165 -6.66 -1.53 -4.48
CA ARG A 165 -6.30 -0.94 -5.78
C ARG A 165 -7.49 -0.25 -6.48
N CYS A 166 -8.64 -0.91 -6.58
CA CYS A 166 -9.81 -0.35 -7.24
C CYS A 166 -10.45 0.79 -6.43
N LEU A 167 -10.52 0.65 -5.10
CA LEU A 167 -11.08 1.68 -4.24
C LEU A 167 -10.20 2.94 -4.21
N SER A 168 -8.87 2.79 -4.28
CA SER A 168 -7.93 3.91 -4.33
C SER A 168 -8.14 4.80 -5.56
N THR A 169 -8.49 4.24 -6.72
CA THR A 169 -8.84 5.04 -7.89
C THR A 169 -10.09 5.88 -7.63
N ARG A 170 -11.13 5.26 -7.03
CA ARG A 170 -12.36 5.99 -6.68
C ARG A 170 -12.14 7.04 -5.60
N THR A 171 -11.29 6.79 -4.60
CA THR A 171 -10.92 7.81 -3.61
C THR A 171 -10.21 8.99 -4.26
N ALA A 172 -9.33 8.75 -5.25
CA ALA A 172 -8.65 9.82 -5.96
C ALA A 172 -9.57 10.62 -6.91
N GLU A 173 -10.65 10.02 -7.41
CA GLU A 173 -11.69 10.71 -8.20
C GLU A 173 -12.69 11.48 -7.31
N LEU A 174 -12.90 11.04 -6.07
CA LEU A 174 -13.72 11.75 -5.08
C LEU A 174 -13.06 13.07 -4.65
N HIS A 175 -11.73 13.07 -4.51
CA HIS A 175 -10.91 14.21 -4.12
C HIS A 175 -10.63 15.18 -5.27
#